data_AF-A0A351SUA3-F1
#
_entry.id   AF-A0A351SUA3-F1
#
_cell.length_a   1.000
_cell.length_b   1.000
_cell.length_c   1.000
_cell.angle_alpha   90.00
_cell.angle_beta   90.00
_cell.angle_gamma   90.00
#
_symmetry.space_group_name_H-M   'P 1'
#
loop_
_entity.id
_entity.type
_entity.pdbx_description
1 polymer ?
#
loop_
_entity_poly.entity_id
_entity_poly.type
_entity_poly.pdbx_seq_one_letter_code
_entity_poly.pdbx_strand_id
1 'polypeptide(L)'
;IIHHQAVAMDIAEMYQILQAGRSLLWRLAWSGDMDQVDPALMHSTKVFCTEAALKICLTALEIFGGSGVMRELPMQKYVRDAMVFQHMDGTQQINRIKVGRILATRLNQEGRLSR
;
A
#
# COMPACT_ATOMS: atom_id res chain seq x y z
N ILE A 1 18.82 -19.46 1.77
CA ILE A 1 18.23 -18.90 2.99
C ILE A 1 16.72 -19.15 3.15
N ILE A 2 15.95 -19.33 2.07
CA ILE A 2 14.49 -19.56 2.16
C ILE A 2 14.09 -20.82 2.96
N HIS A 3 14.97 -21.81 3.10
CA HIS A 3 14.73 -22.98 3.96
C HIS A 3 14.64 -22.64 5.46
N HIS A 4 15.08 -21.45 5.88
CA HIS A 4 14.85 -20.96 7.24
C HIS A 4 13.40 -20.46 7.35
N GLN A 5 12.67 -21.02 8.31
CA GLN A 5 11.24 -20.75 8.50
C GLN A 5 10.92 -19.26 8.62
N ALA A 6 11.75 -18.48 9.32
CA ALA A 6 11.58 -17.03 9.44
C ALA A 6 11.54 -16.33 8.07
N VAL A 7 12.53 -16.62 7.20
CA VAL A 7 12.60 -16.05 5.86
C VAL A 7 11.45 -16.54 4.98
N ALA A 8 11.03 -17.79 5.12
CA ALA A 8 9.86 -18.31 4.40
C ALA A 8 8.56 -17.59 4.81
N MET A 9 8.39 -17.30 6.09
CA MET A 9 7.24 -16.54 6.60
C MET A 9 7.24 -15.10 6.07
N ASP A 10 8.38 -14.42 6.11
CA ASP A 10 8.50 -13.05 5.57
C ASP A 10 8.17 -12.98 4.08
N ILE A 11 8.67 -13.93 3.28
CA ILE A 11 8.37 -14.00 1.85
C ILE A 11 6.88 -14.28 1.62
N ALA A 12 6.26 -15.14 2.44
CA ALA A 12 4.83 -15.42 2.35
C ALA A 12 3.99 -14.18 2.69
N GLU A 13 4.34 -13.42 3.73
CA GLU A 13 3.67 -12.16 4.09
C GLU A 13 3.82 -11.13 2.96
N MET A 14 5.04 -10.95 2.43
CA MET A 14 5.30 -10.06 1.30
C MET A 14 4.42 -10.42 0.08
N TYR A 15 4.29 -11.71 -0.22
CA TYR A 15 3.43 -12.19 -1.29
C TYR A 15 1.95 -11.85 -1.02
N GLN A 16 1.44 -12.07 0.19
CA GLN A 16 0.06 -11.76 0.56
C GLN A 16 -0.25 -10.27 0.41
N ILE A 17 0.63 -9.41 0.93
CA ILE A 17 0.52 -7.95 0.85
C ILE A 17 0.49 -7.51 -0.61
N LEU A 18 1.38 -8.07 -1.46
CA LEU A 18 1.41 -7.77 -2.88
C LEU A 18 0.11 -8.16 -3.59
N GLN A 19 -0.44 -9.35 -3.30
CA GLN A 19 -1.70 -9.79 -3.91
C GLN A 19 -2.89 -8.95 -3.46
N ALA A 20 -2.94 -8.56 -2.19
CA ALA A 20 -3.98 -7.66 -1.68
C ALA A 20 -3.93 -6.29 -2.39
N GLY A 21 -2.72 -5.73 -2.54
CA GLY A 21 -2.52 -4.45 -3.21
C GLY A 21 -2.88 -4.51 -4.69
N ARG A 22 -2.45 -5.56 -5.40
CA ARG A 22 -2.85 -5.81 -6.80
C ARG A 22 -4.36 -5.91 -6.94
N SER A 23 -5.03 -6.64 -6.05
CA SER A 23 -6.48 -6.81 -6.12
C SER A 23 -7.23 -5.49 -5.93
N LEU A 24 -6.79 -4.64 -4.98
CA LEU A 24 -7.36 -3.30 -4.79
C LEU A 24 -7.11 -2.41 -6.02
N LEU A 25 -5.90 -2.42 -6.56
CA LEU A 25 -5.52 -1.64 -7.73
C LEU A 25 -6.33 -2.05 -8.97
N TRP A 26 -6.48 -3.35 -9.23
CA TRP A 26 -7.28 -3.84 -10.34
C TRP A 26 -8.75 -3.48 -10.20
N ARG A 27 -9.30 -3.57 -8.98
CA ARG A 27 -10.68 -3.14 -8.71
C ARG A 27 -10.88 -1.66 -9.00
N LEU A 28 -9.92 -0.81 -8.62
CA LEU A 28 -9.95 0.61 -8.90
C LEU A 28 -9.82 0.90 -10.41
N ALA A 29 -8.88 0.26 -11.10
CA ALA A 29 -8.69 0.40 -12.53
C ALA A 29 -9.98 0.03 -13.29
N TRP A 30 -10.58 -1.11 -12.94
CA TRP A 30 -11.85 -1.55 -13.50
C TRP A 30 -12.99 -0.55 -13.28
N SER A 31 -13.08 0.06 -12.09
CA SER A 31 -14.06 1.14 -11.84
C SER A 31 -13.81 2.38 -12.71
N GLY A 32 -12.55 2.64 -13.04
CA GLY A 32 -12.13 3.72 -13.94
C GLY A 32 -12.58 3.47 -15.36
N ASP A 33 -12.40 2.24 -15.86
CA ASP A 33 -12.85 1.84 -17.20
C ASP A 33 -14.39 1.94 -17.35
N MET A 34 -15.13 1.84 -16.24
CA MET A 34 -16.58 1.97 -16.19
C MET A 34 -17.08 3.40 -15.92
N ASP A 35 -16.18 4.38 -15.80
CA ASP A 35 -16.47 5.76 -15.38
C ASP A 35 -17.25 5.86 -14.05
N GLN A 36 -16.97 4.91 -13.15
CA GLN A 36 -17.63 4.74 -11.84
C GLN A 36 -16.60 4.74 -10.71
N VAL A 37 -15.57 5.59 -10.82
CA VAL A 37 -14.50 5.65 -9.82
C VAL A 37 -15.07 6.06 -8.47
N ASP A 38 -14.97 5.17 -7.48
CA ASP A 38 -15.24 5.50 -6.09
C ASP A 38 -14.05 6.30 -5.51
N PRO A 39 -14.20 7.59 -5.13
CA PRO A 39 -13.11 8.38 -4.59
C PRO A 39 -12.55 7.85 -3.26
N ALA A 40 -13.39 7.20 -2.45
CA ALA A 40 -12.94 6.56 -1.21
C ALA A 40 -12.07 5.34 -1.51
N LEU A 41 -12.44 4.54 -2.53
CA LEU A 41 -11.64 3.40 -2.99
C LEU A 41 -10.32 3.88 -3.60
N MET A 42 -10.34 4.96 -4.38
CA MET A 42 -9.15 5.56 -4.99
C MET A 42 -8.12 5.97 -3.92
N HIS A 43 -8.52 6.78 -2.95
CA HIS A 43 -7.62 7.21 -1.87
C HIS A 43 -7.15 6.04 -1.00
N SER A 44 -8.03 5.08 -0.70
CA SER A 44 -7.68 3.90 0.09
C SER A 44 -6.66 3.02 -0.64
N THR A 45 -6.83 2.83 -1.96
CA THR A 45 -5.92 2.05 -2.81
C THR A 45 -4.54 2.68 -2.86
N LYS A 46 -4.45 4.01 -3.02
CA LYS A 46 -3.16 4.73 -2.95
C LYS A 46 -2.47 4.46 -1.62
N VAL A 47 -3.19 4.66 -0.51
CA VAL A 47 -2.61 4.46 0.83
C VAL A 47 -2.11 3.04 1.00
N PHE A 48 -2.94 2.05 0.68
CA PHE A 48 -2.58 0.64 0.84
C PHE A 48 -1.37 0.26 -0.01
N CYS A 49 -1.38 0.57 -1.31
CA CYS A 49 -0.33 0.15 -2.23
C CYS A 49 1.03 0.79 -1.89
N THR A 50 1.06 2.04 -1.46
CA THR A 50 2.33 2.70 -1.12
C THR A 50 2.89 2.20 0.21
N GLU A 51 2.06 1.97 1.23
CA GLU A 51 2.50 1.35 2.50
C GLU A 51 2.94 -0.09 2.30
N ALA A 52 2.20 -0.85 1.47
CA ALA A 52 2.56 -2.21 1.06
C ALA A 52 3.94 -2.24 0.39
N ALA A 53 4.20 -1.34 -0.57
CA ALA A 53 5.49 -1.26 -1.25
C ALA A 53 6.64 -0.98 -0.28
N LEU A 54 6.45 -0.04 0.65
CA LEU A 54 7.47 0.28 1.65
C LEU A 54 7.73 -0.90 2.59
N LYS A 55 6.67 -1.55 3.10
CA LYS A 55 6.78 -2.73 3.98
C LYS A 55 7.52 -3.87 3.27
N ILE A 56 7.14 -4.18 2.04
CA ILE A 56 7.80 -5.21 1.22
C ILE A 56 9.28 -4.88 1.02
N CYS A 57 9.60 -3.62 0.66
CA CYS A 57 11.00 -3.22 0.45
C CYS A 57 11.83 -3.29 1.74
N LEU A 58 11.28 -2.87 2.88
CA LEU A 58 11.99 -2.95 4.16
C LEU A 58 12.21 -4.40 4.62
N THR A 59 11.21 -5.27 4.49
CA THR A 59 11.37 -6.70 4.79
C THR A 59 12.41 -7.35 3.86
N ALA A 60 12.36 -7.03 2.57
CA ALA A 60 13.36 -7.51 1.63
C ALA A 60 14.77 -7.00 1.98
N LEU A 61 14.92 -5.74 2.38
CA LEU A 61 16.20 -5.18 2.82
C LEU A 61 16.81 -6.00 3.98
N GLU A 62 15.98 -6.35 4.97
CA GLU A 62 16.42 -7.16 6.12
C GLU A 62 16.87 -8.56 5.71
N ILE A 63 16.15 -9.21 4.79
CA ILE A 63 16.55 -10.51 4.23
C ILE A 63 17.91 -10.45 3.52
N PHE A 64 18.22 -9.32 2.87
CA PHE A 64 19.52 -9.07 2.23
C PHE A 64 20.63 -8.70 3.23
N GLY A 65 20.27 -8.39 4.49
CA GLY A 65 21.21 -8.00 5.54
C GLY A 65 22.09 -6.81 5.16
N GLY A 66 23.36 -6.83 5.60
CA GLY A 66 24.32 -5.75 5.33
C GLY A 66 24.52 -5.46 3.83
N SER A 67 24.42 -6.46 2.95
CA SER A 67 24.52 -6.26 1.51
C SER A 67 23.34 -5.48 0.92
N GLY A 68 22.17 -5.50 1.57
CA GLY A 68 20.98 -4.77 1.13
C GLY A 68 21.15 -3.25 1.19
N VAL A 69 21.97 -2.74 2.11
CA VAL A 69 22.24 -1.29 2.24
C VAL A 69 23.40 -0.82 1.36
N MET A 70 24.18 -1.73 0.79
CA MET A 70 25.30 -1.38 -0.08
C MET A 70 24.81 -0.97 -1.47
N ARG A 71 25.63 -0.24 -2.23
CA ARG A 71 25.25 0.31 -3.54
C ARG A 71 25.35 -0.69 -4.68
N GLU A 72 26.05 -1.80 -4.44
CA GLU A 72 26.30 -2.91 -5.35
C GLU A 72 25.00 -3.67 -5.67
N LEU A 73 24.04 -3.65 -4.75
CA LEU A 73 22.71 -4.22 -4.92
C LEU A 73 21.65 -3.12 -5.02
N PRO A 74 20.57 -3.32 -5.81
CA PRO A 74 19.56 -2.29 -6.02
C PRO A 74 18.63 -2.08 -4.80
N MET A 75 18.76 -2.89 -3.76
CA MET A 75 17.81 -2.95 -2.65
C MET A 75 17.65 -1.62 -1.91
N GLN A 76 18.75 -0.93 -1.57
CA GLN A 76 18.69 0.41 -0.97
C GLN A 76 17.98 1.45 -1.84
N LYS A 77 18.10 1.33 -3.18
CA LYS A 77 17.41 2.22 -4.10
C LYS A 77 15.90 1.96 -4.05
N TYR A 78 15.45 0.71 -4.04
CA TYR A 78 14.03 0.38 -3.97
C TYR A 78 13.38 0.90 -2.68
N VAL A 79 14.07 0.79 -1.54
CA VAL A 79 13.58 1.34 -0.27
C VAL A 79 13.45 2.87 -0.36
N ARG A 80 14.44 3.55 -0.91
CA ARG A 80 14.40 5.01 -1.12
C ARG A 80 13.25 5.43 -2.04
N ASP A 81 13.08 4.74 -3.15
CA ASP A 81 12.03 5.05 -4.13
C ASP A 81 10.63 4.77 -3.50
N ALA A 82 10.48 3.71 -2.70
CA ALA A 82 9.24 3.42 -1.98
C ALA A 82 8.90 4.46 -0.89
N MET A 83 9.91 5.05 -0.25
CA MET A 83 9.73 6.12 0.74
C MET A 83 9.15 7.39 0.09
N VAL A 84 9.54 7.71 -1.14
CA VAL A 84 9.03 8.90 -1.85
C VAL A 84 7.50 8.85 -1.99
N PHE A 85 6.93 7.67 -2.28
CA PHE A 85 5.48 7.51 -2.45
C PHE A 85 4.66 7.76 -1.17
N GLN A 86 5.28 7.77 0.00
CA GLN A 86 4.60 8.13 1.25
C GLN A 86 4.22 9.61 1.30
N HIS A 87 4.94 10.45 0.54
CA HIS A 87 4.83 11.90 0.57
C HIS A 87 4.18 12.47 -0.70
N MET A 88 4.36 11.80 -1.84
CA MET A 88 3.77 12.22 -3.12
C MET A 88 2.24 12.11 -3.13
N ASP A 89 1.60 12.99 -3.92
CA ASP A 89 0.15 13.04 -4.18
C ASP A 89 -0.72 13.06 -2.91
N GLY A 90 -0.22 13.80 -1.91
CA GLY A 90 -0.78 13.88 -0.58
C GLY A 90 -0.27 12.75 0.31
N THR A 91 0.06 13.10 1.55
CA THR A 91 0.54 12.13 2.53
C THR A 91 -0.52 11.06 2.83
N GLN A 92 -0.09 9.95 3.43
CA GLN A 92 -0.98 8.87 3.82
C GLN A 92 -2.09 9.35 4.77
N GLN A 93 -1.75 10.25 5.71
CA GLN A 93 -2.65 10.87 6.66
C GLN A 93 -3.71 11.72 5.96
N ILE A 94 -3.32 12.54 4.98
CA ILE A 94 -4.26 13.37 4.21
C ILE A 94 -5.22 12.49 3.40
N ASN A 95 -4.73 11.42 2.77
CA ASN A 95 -5.58 10.49 2.04
C ASN A 95 -6.57 9.76 2.98
N ARG A 96 -6.12 9.33 4.17
CA ARG A 96 -7.01 8.76 5.20
C ARG A 96 -8.10 9.74 5.65
N ILE A 97 -7.75 11.01 5.85
CA ILE A 97 -8.73 12.06 6.19
C ILE A 97 -9.77 12.23 5.06
N LYS A 98 -9.34 12.23 3.80
CA LYS A 98 -10.26 12.30 2.65
C LYS A 98 -11.22 11.11 2.62
N VAL A 99 -10.71 9.89 2.79
CA VAL A 99 -11.56 8.68 2.90
C VAL A 99 -12.56 8.82 4.03
N GLY A 100 -12.13 9.21 5.23
CA GLY A 100 -13.01 9.40 6.39
C GLY A 100 -14.14 10.41 6.12
N ARG A 101 -13.83 11.54 5.47
CA ARG A 101 -14.83 12.53 5.08
C ARG A 101 -15.84 11.97 4.08
N ILE A 102 -15.38 11.26 3.05
CA ILE A 102 -16.26 10.66 2.04
C ILE A 102 -17.22 9.64 2.67
N LEU A 103 -16.70 8.77 3.54
CA LEU A 103 -17.52 7.76 4.22
C LEU A 103 -18.53 8.40 5.17
N ALA A 104 -18.14 9.45 5.90
CA ALA A 104 -19.06 10.19 6.77
C ALA A 104 -20.21 10.83 5.95
N THR A 105 -19.92 11.43 4.80
CA THR A 105 -20.96 11.98 3.93
C THR A 105 -21.95 10.89 3.45
N ARG A 106 -21.47 9.71 3.05
CA ARG A 106 -22.33 8.58 2.63
C ARG A 106 -23.24 8.11 3.77
N LEU A 107 -22.68 7.92 4.95
CA LEU A 107 -23.44 7.47 6.12
C LEU A 107 -24.51 8.49 6.55
N ASN A 108 -24.26 9.79 6.39
CA ASN A 108 -25.25 10.83 6.62
C ASN A 108 -26.40 10.77 5.61
N GLN A 109 -26.09 10.55 4.33
CA GLN A 109 -27.09 10.38 3.27
C GLN A 109 -27.96 9.14 3.50
N GLU A 110 -27.38 8.08 4.06
CA GLU A 110 -28.10 6.84 4.42
C GLU A 110 -28.86 6.95 5.76
N GLY A 111 -28.77 8.07 6.49
CA GLY A 111 -29.41 8.23 7.80
C GLY A 111 -28.81 7.35 8.91
N ARG A 112 -27.58 6.87 8.74
CA ARG A 112 -26.92 5.90 9.63
C ARG A 112 -25.99 6.53 10.67
N LEU A 113 -25.67 7.81 10.51
CA LEU A 113 -24.78 8.55 11.41
C LEU A 113 -25.49 9.20 12.61
N SER A 114 -26.83 9.14 12.66
CA SER A 114 -27.61 9.66 13.78
C SER A 114 -27.66 8.66 14.94
N ARG A 115 -26.55 8.47 15.65
CA ARG A 115 -26.47 7.96 17.03
C ARG A 115 -25.21 8.48 17.73
#